data_AF-A0A9Q9AHZ2-F1
#
_entry.id   AF-A0A9Q9AHZ2-F1
#
_cell.length_a   1.000
_cell.length_b   1.000
_cell.length_c   1.000
_cell.angle_alpha   90.00
_cell.angle_beta   90.00
_cell.angle_gamma   90.00
#
_symmetry.space_group_name_H-M   'P 1'
#
loop_
_entity.id
_entity.type
_entity.pdbx_description
1 polymer ?
#
loop_
_entity_poly.entity_id
_entity_poly.type
_entity_poly.pdbx_seq_one_letter_code
_entity_poly.pdbx_strand_id
1 'polypeptide(L)'
;MQFFNAIIMASMALTATACKCVQGGTNDGATEICCNSLGGRYEGNDCVAGTISEKLSNFRSCCMNQDPNGQLTSDCDFPTKRDEQSAAVQKRMPVVKEIKSAGAIMTVVN
;
A
#
# COMPACT_ATOMS: atom_id res chain seq x y z
N MET A 1 -9.32 -0.19 38.83
CA MET A 1 -8.23 0.14 37.88
C MET A 1 -8.79 0.03 36.48
N GLN A 2 -9.01 1.16 35.80
CA GLN A 2 -9.47 1.18 34.42
C GLN A 2 -8.26 0.98 33.52
N PHE A 3 -8.25 -0.11 32.75
CA PHE A 3 -7.21 -0.38 31.76
C PHE A 3 -7.47 0.52 30.55
N PHE A 4 -6.54 1.44 30.31
CA PHE A 4 -6.57 2.33 29.16
C PHE A 4 -6.57 1.48 27.87
N ASN A 5 -7.63 1.60 27.08
CA ASN A 5 -7.71 1.06 25.73
C ASN A 5 -6.68 1.78 24.86
N ALA A 6 -5.51 1.16 24.68
CA ALA A 6 -4.51 1.62 23.73
C ALA A 6 -5.05 1.38 22.31
N ILE A 7 -5.65 2.40 21.70
CA ILE A 7 -5.96 2.44 20.27
C ILE A 7 -4.63 2.51 19.53
N ILE A 8 -4.18 1.38 18.99
CA ILE A 8 -3.04 1.36 18.06
C ILE A 8 -3.54 1.97 16.75
N MET A 9 -3.30 3.27 16.58
CA MET A 9 -3.38 3.92 15.27
C MET A 9 -2.22 3.40 14.43
N ALA A 10 -2.51 2.47 13.51
CA ALA A 10 -1.57 2.08 12.48
C ALA A 10 -1.39 3.28 11.54
N SER A 11 -0.37 4.12 11.80
CA SER A 11 0.08 5.08 10.83
C SER A 11 0.69 4.30 9.67
N MET A 12 -0.06 4.14 8.59
CA MET A 12 0.50 3.83 7.29
C MET A 12 1.60 4.85 7.04
N ALA A 13 2.86 4.41 7.12
CA ALA A 13 4.00 5.23 6.80
C ALA A 13 3.94 5.48 5.29
N LEU A 14 3.19 6.52 4.91
CA LEU A 14 3.27 7.14 3.60
C LEU A 14 4.66 7.78 3.55
N THR A 15 5.66 7.00 3.20
CA THR A 15 6.88 7.56 2.62
C THR A 15 6.40 8.51 1.55
N ALA A 16 6.68 9.81 1.71
CA ALA A 16 6.22 10.84 0.79
C ALA A 16 6.89 10.64 -0.57
N THR A 17 6.40 9.66 -1.33
CA THR A 17 6.74 9.45 -2.72
C THR A 17 6.08 10.57 -3.50
N ALA A 18 6.77 11.11 -4.49
CA ALA A 18 6.11 11.93 -5.49
C ALA A 18 5.26 11.05 -6.41
N CYS A 19 4.17 11.57 -6.96
CA CYS A 19 3.38 10.91 -7.99
C CYS A 19 3.52 11.61 -9.33
N LYS A 20 3.65 10.82 -10.38
CA LYS A 20 3.70 11.20 -11.79
C LYS A 20 2.81 10.31 -12.64
N CYS A 21 2.24 10.91 -13.68
CA CYS A 21 1.65 10.16 -14.78
C CYS A 21 2.77 9.66 -15.72
N VAL A 22 2.76 8.37 -16.05
CA VAL A 22 3.81 7.68 -16.83
C VAL A 22 3.24 6.76 -17.92
N GLN A 23 3.91 6.73 -19.08
CA GLN A 23 3.67 5.82 -20.21
C GLN A 23 4.99 5.63 -20.98
N GLY A 24 5.83 4.66 -20.58
CA GLY A 24 7.19 4.50 -21.13
C GLY A 24 8.15 5.67 -20.87
N GLY A 25 7.68 6.70 -20.17
CA GLY A 25 8.36 7.95 -19.79
C GLY A 25 7.39 8.81 -18.95
N THR A 26 7.85 9.95 -18.44
CA THR A 26 7.03 10.86 -17.61
C THR A 26 6.17 11.78 -18.48
N ASN A 27 4.97 12.10 -17.98
CA ASN A 27 4.09 13.09 -18.58
C ASN A 27 3.78 14.18 -17.53
N ASP A 28 4.64 15.19 -17.48
CA ASP A 28 4.59 16.24 -16.45
C ASP A 28 3.32 17.11 -16.59
N GLY A 29 2.86 17.37 -17.83
CA GLY A 29 1.62 18.12 -18.07
C GLY A 29 0.38 17.40 -17.54
N ALA A 30 0.26 16.09 -17.79
CA ALA A 30 -0.81 15.28 -17.21
C ALA A 30 -0.70 15.21 -15.67
N THR A 31 0.53 15.11 -15.16
CA THR A 31 0.80 15.12 -13.72
C THR A 31 0.30 16.39 -13.06
N GLU A 32 0.63 17.56 -13.62
CA GLU A 32 0.18 18.86 -13.10
C GLU A 32 -1.34 18.98 -13.11
N ILE A 33 -1.99 18.67 -14.24
CA ILE A 33 -3.45 18.74 -14.38
C ILE A 33 -4.13 17.86 -13.34
N CYS A 34 -3.69 16.61 -13.21
CA CYS A 34 -4.29 15.66 -12.28
C CYS A 34 -4.00 16.01 -10.81
N CYS A 35 -2.81 16.53 -10.51
CA CYS A 35 -2.47 16.97 -9.17
C CYS A 35 -3.35 18.13 -8.72
N ASN A 36 -3.45 19.16 -9.56
CA ASN A 36 -4.25 20.36 -9.29
C ASN A 36 -5.75 20.03 -9.20
N SER A 37 -6.26 19.16 -10.08
CA SER A 37 -7.67 18.75 -10.06
C SER A 37 -8.08 18.05 -8.76
N LEU A 38 -7.13 17.41 -8.05
CA LEU A 38 -7.39 16.75 -6.77
C LEU A 38 -7.11 17.63 -5.56
N GLY A 39 -6.67 18.87 -5.78
CA GLY A 39 -6.25 19.79 -4.72
C GLY A 39 -4.88 19.42 -4.12
N GLY A 40 -4.06 18.71 -4.88
CA GLY A 40 -2.69 18.39 -4.50
C GLY A 40 -1.74 19.56 -4.69
N ARG A 41 -0.50 19.39 -4.22
CA ARG A 41 0.59 20.34 -4.45
C ARG A 41 1.55 19.80 -5.50
N TYR A 42 1.71 20.55 -6.60
CA TYR A 42 2.66 20.26 -7.66
C TYR A 42 3.99 21.00 -7.43
N GLU A 43 5.11 20.28 -7.37
CA GLU A 43 6.44 20.85 -7.09
C GLU A 43 7.51 20.18 -7.98
N GLY A 44 8.39 20.98 -8.58
CA GLY A 44 9.45 20.46 -9.46
C GLY A 44 8.87 19.94 -10.77
N ASN A 45 8.42 18.70 -10.80
CA ASN A 45 7.57 18.11 -11.84
C ASN A 45 6.63 17.04 -11.26
N ASP A 46 6.42 17.07 -9.96
CA ASP A 46 5.91 15.96 -9.17
C ASP A 46 4.67 16.39 -8.39
N CYS A 47 3.69 15.51 -8.29
CA CYS A 47 2.62 15.70 -7.32
C CYS A 47 3.07 15.17 -5.97
N VAL A 48 3.07 16.01 -4.93
CA VAL A 48 3.44 15.59 -3.58
C VAL A 48 2.40 14.60 -3.06
N ALA A 49 2.68 13.28 -3.04
CA ALA A 49 1.66 12.27 -2.71
C ALA A 49 1.00 12.52 -1.36
N GLY A 50 1.75 13.05 -0.38
CA GLY A 50 1.24 13.44 0.93
C GLY A 50 -0.04 14.29 0.84
N THR A 51 -0.12 15.20 -0.14
CA THR A 51 -1.25 16.10 -0.34
C THR A 51 -2.47 15.45 -1.01
N ILE A 52 -2.29 14.27 -1.60
CA ILE A 52 -3.34 13.51 -2.30
C ILE A 52 -3.43 12.05 -1.81
N SER A 53 -2.92 11.74 -0.63
CA SER A 53 -2.77 10.36 -0.12
C SER A 53 -4.09 9.57 -0.11
N GLU A 54 -5.21 10.25 0.18
CA GLU A 54 -6.55 9.64 0.19
C GLU A 54 -7.20 9.58 -1.21
N LYS A 55 -6.54 10.15 -2.22
CA LYS A 55 -7.03 10.32 -3.60
C LYS A 55 -6.08 9.69 -4.63
N LEU A 56 -5.15 8.84 -4.23
CA LEU A 56 -4.17 8.21 -5.14
C LEU A 56 -4.83 7.37 -6.23
N SER A 57 -5.93 6.68 -5.90
CA SER A 57 -6.74 5.96 -6.88
C SER A 57 -7.36 6.91 -7.92
N ASN A 58 -7.91 8.05 -7.47
CA ASN A 58 -8.41 9.10 -8.35
C ASN A 58 -7.31 9.72 -9.21
N PHE A 59 -6.10 9.86 -8.67
CA PHE A 59 -4.96 10.38 -9.42
C PHE A 59 -4.60 9.45 -10.58
N ARG A 60 -4.53 8.13 -10.34
CA ARG A 60 -4.35 7.15 -11.42
C ARG A 60 -5.45 7.20 -12.46
N SER A 61 -6.72 7.26 -12.03
CA SER A 61 -7.85 7.38 -12.95
C SER A 61 -7.77 8.66 -13.78
N CYS A 62 -7.31 9.76 -13.19
CA CYS A 62 -7.08 10.99 -13.93
C CYS A 62 -6.00 10.80 -15.00
N CYS A 63 -4.84 10.21 -14.67
CA CYS A 63 -3.80 9.92 -15.65
C CYS A 63 -4.35 9.08 -16.83
N MET A 64 -5.14 8.05 -16.55
CA MET A 64 -5.77 7.22 -17.59
C MET A 64 -6.70 8.02 -18.50
N ASN A 65 -7.43 9.00 -17.96
CA ASN A 65 -8.33 9.85 -18.74
C ASN A 65 -7.60 10.94 -19.55
N GLN A 66 -6.35 11.25 -19.23
CA GLN A 66 -5.53 12.19 -20.01
C GLN A 66 -5.01 11.56 -21.32
N ASP A 67 -4.98 10.23 -21.41
CA ASP A 67 -4.59 9.51 -22.63
C ASP A 67 -5.82 8.87 -23.29
N PRO A 68 -6.14 9.18 -24.55
CA PRO A 68 -7.33 8.63 -25.22
C PRO A 68 -7.27 7.12 -25.42
N ASN A 69 -6.08 6.51 -25.30
CA ASN A 69 -5.89 5.06 -25.39
C ASN A 69 -5.84 4.38 -23.99
N GLY A 70 -5.98 5.14 -22.91
CA GLY A 70 -5.95 4.64 -21.53
C GLY A 70 -4.61 4.05 -21.08
N GLN A 71 -3.52 4.36 -21.78
CA GLN A 71 -2.20 3.78 -21.53
C GLN A 71 -1.39 4.53 -20.46
N LEU A 72 -1.74 5.79 -20.18
CA LEU A 72 -1.07 6.60 -19.17
C LEU A 72 -1.53 6.17 -17.77
N THR A 73 -0.59 5.92 -16.86
CA THR A 73 -0.88 5.46 -15.50
C THR A 73 -0.12 6.26 -14.45
N SER A 74 -0.42 6.08 -13.16
CA SER A 74 0.32 6.71 -12.07
C SER A 74 1.45 5.78 -11.60
N ASP A 75 2.63 6.32 -11.31
CA ASP A 75 3.76 5.59 -10.69
C ASP A 75 3.59 5.41 -9.17
N CYS A 76 2.72 6.20 -8.53
CA CYS A 76 2.31 5.97 -7.15
C CYS A 76 1.48 4.70 -6.99
N ASP A 77 1.89 3.88 -6.03
CA ASP A 77 1.14 2.72 -5.57
C ASP A 77 -0.04 3.17 -4.68
N PHE A 78 -1.15 2.46 -4.75
CA PHE A 78 -2.30 2.68 -3.86
C PHE A 78 -2.94 1.34 -3.56
N PRO A 79 -3.36 1.11 -2.30
CA PRO A 79 -3.98 -0.14 -1.93
C PRO A 79 -5.24 -0.34 -2.79
N THR A 80 -5.26 -1.44 -3.53
CA THR A 80 -6.49 -1.89 -4.18
C THR A 80 -7.29 -2.69 -3.17
N LYS A 81 -8.60 -2.84 -3.38
CA LYS A 81 -9.46 -3.64 -2.48
C LYS A 81 -9.00 -5.09 -2.27
N ARG A 82 -8.06 -5.58 -3.10
CA ARG A 82 -7.42 -6.89 -2.96
C ARG A 82 -6.27 -6.88 -1.95
N ASP A 83 -5.55 -5.77 -1.81
CA ASP A 83 -4.41 -5.61 -0.89
C ASP A 83 -4.88 -5.49 0.57
N GLU A 84 -6.09 -4.99 0.77
CA GLU A 84 -6.75 -4.88 2.08
C GLU A 84 -7.14 -6.25 2.66
N GLN A 85 -7.39 -7.25 1.79
CA GLN A 85 -7.77 -8.61 2.19
C GLN A 85 -6.56 -9.50 2.49
N SER A 86 -5.46 -9.35 1.76
CA SER A 86 -4.22 -10.12 2.00
C SER A 86 -3.51 -9.70 3.29
N ALA A 87 -3.63 -8.44 3.73
CA ALA A 87 -3.17 -8.03 5.06
C ALA A 87 -3.99 -8.66 6.21
N ALA A 88 -5.24 -9.05 5.96
CA ALA A 88 -6.10 -9.71 6.95
C ALA A 88 -5.81 -11.22 7.10
N VAL A 89 -5.19 -11.86 6.11
CA VAL A 89 -4.87 -13.31 6.12
C VAL A 89 -3.60 -13.61 6.95
N GLN A 90 -2.66 -12.68 7.06
CA GLN A 90 -1.41 -12.87 7.84
C GLN A 90 -1.64 -13.02 9.37
N LYS A 91 -2.84 -12.70 9.88
CA LYS A 91 -3.19 -12.84 11.31
C LYS A 91 -3.52 -14.28 11.76
N ARG A 92 -3.46 -15.29 10.88
CA ARG A 92 -3.72 -16.69 11.25
C ARG A 92 -2.55 -17.62 10.90
N MET A 93 -1.36 -17.36 11.45
CA MET A 93 -0.44 -18.46 11.71
C MET A 93 -0.96 -19.22 12.94
N PRO A 94 -1.36 -20.50 12.83
CA PRO A 94 -1.57 -21.30 14.02
C PRO A 94 -0.22 -21.45 14.73
N VAL A 95 -0.16 -20.98 15.98
CA VAL A 95 0.91 -21.33 16.91
C VAL A 95 0.96 -22.85 16.97
N VAL A 96 2.00 -23.44 16.36
CA VAL A 96 2.36 -24.84 16.55
C VAL A 96 2.67 -24.99 18.03
N LYS A 97 1.70 -25.49 18.81
CA LYS A 97 1.96 -25.86 20.20
C LYS A 97 2.89 -27.05 20.16
N GLU A 98 4.11 -26.87 20.66
CA GLU A 98 5.05 -27.95 20.91
C GLU A 98 4.36 -29.07 21.68
N ILE A 99 4.28 -30.24 21.05
CA ILE A 99 3.87 -31.47 21.72
C ILE A 99 5.13 -31.95 22.45
N LYS A 100 5.18 -31.69 23.76
CA LYS A 100 6.26 -32.18 24.62
C LYS A 100 6.19 -33.71 24.64
N SER A 101 7.00 -34.37 23.82
CA SER A 101 7.10 -35.83 23.77
C SER A 101 7.68 -36.33 25.08
N ALA A 102 6.82 -36.91 25.91
CA ALA A 102 7.21 -37.62 27.11
C ALA A 102 7.55 -39.06 26.73
N GLY A 103 8.84 -39.40 26.87
CA GLY A 103 9.35 -40.73 27.22
C GLY A 103 9.00 -41.92 26.31
N ALA A 104 10.01 -42.41 25.59
CA ALA A 104 10.17 -43.85 25.36
C ALA A 104 11.67 -44.18 25.33
N ILE A 105 12.11 -44.86 26.38
CA ILE A 105 13.35 -45.63 26.47
C ILE A 105 13.17 -46.99 25.74
N MET A 106 14.29 -47.66 25.43
CA MET A 106 14.45 -49.09 25.08
C MET A 106 14.11 -49.49 23.62
N THR A 107 14.90 -50.27 22.86
CA THR A 107 16.13 -51.06 23.07
C THR A 107 16.74 -51.35 21.69
N VAL A 108 18.07 -51.27 21.54
CA VAL A 108 18.77 -51.86 20.38
C VAL A 108 18.93 -53.35 20.66
N VAL A 109 18.24 -54.20 19.89
CA VAL A 109 18.58 -55.61 19.78
C VAL A 109 19.27 -55.82 18.43
N ASN A 110 20.46 -56.40 18.56
CA ASN A 110 21.53 -56.72 17.62
C ASN A 110 21.13 -56.98 16.16
#